data_AF-X1IB89-F1
#
_entry.id   AF-X1IB89-F1
#
_cell.length_a   1.000
_cell.length_b   1.000
_cell.length_c   1.000
_cell.angle_alpha   90.00
_cell.angle_beta   90.00
_cell.angle_gamma   90.00
#
_symmetry.space_group_name_H-M   'P 1'
#
loop_
_entity.id
_entity.type
_entity.pdbx_description
1 polymer ?
#
loop_
_entity_poly.entity_id
_entity_poly.type
_entity_poly.pdbx_seq_one_letter_code
_entity_poly.pdbx_strand_id
1 'polypeptide(L)'
;TTGGTGLAKRDITPDATLEVIEKEVSGISEIIRSESFKKTNRAILSRGVAGIRKESLIINLPGSPKGVRESLEIVLEVLPHGIEILKGQTTECGRNDDEIR
;
A
#
# COMPACT_ATOMS: atom_id res chain seq x y z
N THR A 1 2.23 -4.05 -7.57
CA THR A 1 3.31 -4.85 -8.19
C THR A 1 3.56 -6.09 -7.35
N THR A 2 4.31 -7.08 -7.85
CA THR A 2 4.68 -8.29 -7.09
C THR A 2 6.15 -8.62 -7.28
N GLY A 3 6.84 -8.95 -6.19
CA GLY A 3 8.26 -9.31 -6.20
C GLY A 3 9.24 -8.13 -6.19
N GLY A 4 10.52 -8.45 -6.00
CA GLY A 4 11.62 -7.46 -5.96
C GLY A 4 11.62 -6.55 -4.73
N THR A 5 11.00 -6.99 -3.62
CA THR A 5 10.89 -6.22 -2.35
C THR A 5 11.83 -6.72 -1.24
N GLY A 6 12.69 -7.69 -1.54
CA GLY A 6 13.63 -8.26 -0.57
C GLY A 6 14.90 -7.42 -0.40
N LEU A 7 15.92 -8.06 0.16
CA LEU A 7 17.24 -7.48 0.42
C LEU A 7 18.28 -7.84 -0.64
N ALA A 8 17.92 -8.60 -1.69
CA ALA A 8 18.88 -8.94 -2.73
C ALA A 8 19.25 -7.67 -3.54
N LYS A 9 20.48 -7.59 -4.05
CA LYS A 9 20.94 -6.43 -4.85
C LYS A 9 20.04 -6.10 -6.06
N ARG A 10 19.33 -7.11 -6.58
CA ARG A 10 18.39 -6.98 -7.71
C ARG A 10 16.98 -6.56 -7.30
N ASP A 11 16.65 -6.65 -6.01
CA ASP A 11 15.33 -6.31 -5.49
C ASP A 11 15.26 -4.79 -5.40
N ILE A 12 14.77 -4.14 -6.47
CA ILE A 12 14.73 -2.67 -6.61
C ILE A 12 13.30 -2.11 -6.72
N THR A 13 12.27 -2.96 -6.58
CA THR A 13 10.86 -2.54 -6.73
C THR A 13 10.48 -1.39 -5.79
N PRO A 14 10.90 -1.36 -4.51
CA PRO A 14 10.63 -0.23 -3.63
C PRO A 14 11.25 1.07 -4.11
N ASP A 15 12.54 1.03 -4.47
CA ASP A 15 13.30 2.20 -4.92
C ASP A 15 12.68 2.79 -6.19
N ALA A 16 12.37 1.93 -7.17
CA ALA A 16 11.67 2.32 -8.39
C ALA A 16 10.25 2.84 -8.14
N THR A 17 9.57 2.37 -7.09
CA THR A 17 8.25 2.88 -6.71
C THR A 17 8.37 4.27 -6.10
N LEU A 18 9.33 4.47 -5.17
CA LEU A 18 9.61 5.75 -4.53
C LEU A 18 9.97 6.85 -5.54
N GLU A 19 10.70 6.51 -6.61
CA GLU A 19 11.04 7.45 -7.68
C GLU A 19 9.84 7.98 -8.47
N VAL A 20 8.72 7.25 -8.51
CA VAL A 20 7.57 7.59 -9.38
C VAL A 20 6.32 8.04 -8.64
N ILE A 21 6.22 7.81 -7.34
CA ILE A 21 5.08 8.25 -6.53
C ILE A 21 5.20 9.73 -6.17
N GLU A 22 4.05 10.38 -6.03
CA GLU A 22 3.92 11.78 -5.62
C GLU A 22 3.69 11.89 -4.11
N LYS A 23 3.12 10.84 -3.50
CA LYS A 23 2.80 10.79 -2.07
C LYS A 23 2.94 9.36 -1.54
N GLU A 24 3.69 9.17 -0.47
CA GLU A 24 3.75 7.88 0.22
C GLU A 24 2.46 7.62 1.02
N VAL A 25 2.11 6.34 1.12
CA VAL A 25 1.02 5.83 1.97
C VAL A 25 1.63 4.79 2.91
N SER A 26 2.48 5.25 3.83
CA SER A 26 3.33 4.38 4.66
C SER A 26 2.49 3.37 5.47
N GLY A 27 1.31 3.78 5.95
CA GLY A 27 0.38 2.95 6.72
C GLY A 27 0.01 1.61 6.06
N ILE A 28 -0.13 1.56 4.73
CA ILE A 28 -0.36 0.29 4.00
C ILE A 28 0.84 -0.65 4.14
N SER A 29 2.06 -0.13 3.96
CA SER A 29 3.26 -0.94 4.04
C SER A 29 3.58 -1.37 5.49
N GLU A 30 3.27 -0.52 6.46
CA GLU A 30 3.41 -0.79 7.89
C GLU A 30 2.45 -1.89 8.35
N ILE A 31 1.16 -1.78 8.02
CA ILE A 31 0.18 -2.78 8.45
C ILE A 31 0.43 -4.14 7.79
N ILE A 32 0.81 -4.16 6.51
CA ILE A 32 1.18 -5.40 5.82
C ILE A 32 2.35 -6.08 6.53
N ARG A 33 3.42 -5.35 6.87
CA ARG A 33 4.57 -5.91 7.61
C ARG A 33 4.18 -6.38 9.01
N SER A 34 3.41 -5.58 9.75
CA SER A 34 2.97 -5.88 11.12
C SER A 34 2.11 -7.15 11.18
N GLU A 35 1.08 -7.25 10.34
CA GLU A 35 0.19 -8.41 10.32
C GLU A 35 0.88 -9.65 9.73
N SER A 36 1.75 -9.47 8.72
CA SER A 36 2.55 -10.58 8.19
C SER A 36 3.57 -11.10 9.22
N PHE A 37 4.10 -10.25 10.10
CA PHE A 37 5.03 -10.66 11.15
C PHE A 37 4.43 -11.68 12.12
N LYS A 38 3.12 -11.57 12.39
CA LYS A 38 2.37 -12.55 13.20
C LYS A 38 2.37 -13.95 12.57
N LYS A 39 2.54 -14.06 11.24
CA LYS A 39 2.61 -15.32 10.50
C LYS A 39 4.05 -15.78 10.25
N THR A 40 4.98 -14.85 10.02
CA THR A 40 6.39 -15.14 9.77
C THR A 40 7.31 -14.00 10.20
N ASN A 41 8.32 -14.31 11.00
CA ASN A 41 9.31 -13.32 11.44
C ASN A 41 10.07 -12.66 10.28
N ARG A 42 10.16 -13.31 9.11
CA ARG A 42 10.82 -12.79 7.91
C ARG A 42 10.12 -11.57 7.30
N ALA A 43 8.86 -11.29 7.68
CA ALA A 43 8.10 -10.15 7.18
C ALA A 43 8.81 -8.80 7.41
N ILE A 44 9.62 -8.70 8.49
CA ILE A 44 10.39 -7.48 8.80
C ILE A 44 11.44 -7.14 7.74
N LEU A 45 11.83 -8.10 6.90
CA LEU A 45 12.85 -7.91 5.86
C LEU A 45 12.25 -7.33 4.56
N SER A 46 10.92 -7.22 4.47
CA SER A 46 10.26 -6.64 3.30
C SER A 46 10.51 -5.14 3.24
N ARG A 47 11.10 -4.68 2.13
CA ARG A 47 11.27 -3.26 1.81
C ARG A 47 10.08 -2.69 1.03
N GLY A 48 9.02 -3.45 0.79
CA GLY A 48 7.87 -3.01 0.00
C GLY A 48 7.25 -1.71 0.53
N VAL A 49 6.96 -0.78 -0.39
CA VAL A 49 6.29 0.51 -0.10
C VAL A 49 4.92 0.57 -0.75
N ALA A 50 4.14 1.58 -0.37
CA ALA A 50 2.91 1.96 -1.03
C ALA A 50 2.84 3.47 -1.21
N GLY A 51 2.25 3.93 -2.30
CA GLY A 51 2.17 5.34 -2.63
C GLY A 51 1.20 5.64 -3.75
N ILE A 52 0.93 6.92 -3.94
CA ILE A 52 0.00 7.46 -4.92
C ILE A 52 0.80 8.09 -6.06
N ARG A 53 0.37 7.85 -7.29
CA ARG A 53 0.83 8.55 -8.49
C ARG A 53 -0.40 8.97 -9.29
N LYS A 54 -0.68 10.26 -9.39
CA LYS A 54 -1.93 10.78 -9.94
C LYS A 54 -3.13 10.14 -9.22
N GLU A 55 -4.07 9.58 -9.96
CA GLU A 55 -5.26 8.90 -9.43
C GLU A 55 -5.04 7.38 -9.22
N SER A 56 -3.78 6.94 -9.08
CA SER A 56 -3.44 5.53 -8.94
C SER A 56 -2.73 5.22 -7.64
N LEU A 57 -3.24 4.22 -6.92
CA LEU A 57 -2.58 3.61 -5.77
C LEU A 57 -1.64 2.49 -6.23
N ILE A 58 -0.37 2.58 -5.83
CA ILE A 58 0.66 1.57 -6.10
C ILE A 58 1.01 0.90 -4.78
N ILE A 59 0.91 -0.43 -4.74
CA ILE A 59 1.29 -1.24 -3.57
C ILE A 59 2.31 -2.29 -4.02
N ASN A 60 3.44 -2.39 -3.32
CA ASN A 60 4.45 -3.43 -3.54
C ASN A 60 4.14 -4.67 -2.69
N LEU A 61 3.78 -5.77 -3.34
CA LEU A 61 3.49 -7.04 -2.66
C LEU A 61 4.66 -8.02 -2.76
N PRO A 62 4.75 -9.03 -1.87
CA PRO A 62 5.75 -10.08 -1.96
C PRO A 62 5.74 -10.82 -3.31
N GLY A 63 6.83 -11.50 -3.64
CA GLY A 63 6.96 -12.24 -4.90
C GLY A 63 6.30 -13.61 -4.91
N SER A 64 5.96 -14.18 -3.75
CA SER A 64 5.31 -15.50 -3.67
C SER A 64 3.79 -15.36 -3.76
N PRO A 65 3.07 -16.27 -4.46
CA PRO A 65 1.61 -16.24 -4.53
C PRO A 65 0.93 -16.24 -3.16
N LYS A 66 1.49 -16.98 -2.20
CA LYS A 66 1.02 -16.99 -0.81
C LYS A 66 1.18 -15.60 -0.16
N GLY A 67 2.36 -14.99 -0.28
CA GLY A 67 2.62 -13.68 0.32
C GLY A 67 1.78 -12.57 -0.30
N VAL A 68 1.51 -12.64 -1.61
CA VAL A 68 0.57 -11.74 -2.30
C VAL A 68 -0.83 -11.83 -1.68
N ARG A 69 -1.36 -13.06 -1.58
CA ARG A 69 -2.70 -13.30 -1.02
C ARG A 69 -2.80 -12.77 0.41
N GLU A 70 -1.88 -13.19 1.28
CA GLU A 70 -1.89 -12.79 2.69
C GLU A 70 -1.74 -11.27 2.86
N SER A 71 -0.93 -10.61 2.02
CA SER A 71 -0.74 -9.14 2.08
C SER A 71 -1.98 -8.39 1.58
N LEU A 72 -2.64 -8.88 0.53
CA LEU A 72 -3.86 -8.27 0.00
C LEU A 72 -5.01 -8.39 0.99
N GLU A 73 -5.20 -9.56 1.60
CA GLU A 73 -6.25 -9.80 2.60
C GLU A 73 -6.20 -8.78 3.76
N ILE A 74 -5.01 -8.32 4.15
CA ILE A 74 -4.83 -7.34 5.24
C ILE A 74 -5.42 -5.96 4.89
N VAL A 75 -5.37 -5.56 3.62
CA VAL A 75 -5.71 -4.19 3.19
C VAL A 75 -6.95 -4.11 2.32
N LEU A 76 -7.48 -5.25 1.85
CA LEU A 76 -8.50 -5.30 0.80
C LEU A 76 -9.77 -4.52 1.16
N GLU A 77 -10.19 -4.55 2.42
CA GLU A 77 -11.43 -3.89 2.88
C GLU A 77 -11.37 -2.36 2.75
N VAL A 78 -10.18 -1.76 2.91
CA VAL A 78 -10.03 -0.29 2.88
C VAL A 78 -9.73 0.26 1.48
N LEU A 79 -9.30 -0.59 0.53
CA LEU A 79 -8.91 -0.14 -0.80
C LEU A 79 -10.05 0.53 -1.59
N PRO A 80 -11.31 0.04 -1.59
CA PRO A 80 -12.39 0.66 -2.35
C PRO A 80 -12.57 2.14 -1.99
N HIS A 81 -12.66 2.46 -0.70
CA HIS A 81 -12.83 3.83 -0.23
C HIS A 81 -11.67 4.74 -0.65
N GLY A 82 -10.42 4.29 -0.48
CA GLY A 82 -9.25 5.06 -0.89
C GLY A 82 -9.18 5.29 -2.41
N ILE A 83 -9.62 4.31 -3.21
CA ILE A 83 -9.67 4.44 -4.68
C ILE A 83 -10.78 5.41 -5.12
N GLU A 84 -11.93 5.40 -4.47
CA GLU A 84 -13.01 6.36 -4.73
C GLU A 84 -12.57 7.80 -4.46
N ILE A 85 -11.84 8.03 -3.36
CA ILE A 85 -11.28 9.35 -3.04
C ILE A 85 -10.27 9.78 -4.11
N LEU A 86 -9.36 8.88 -4.50
CA LEU A 86 -8.35 9.16 -5.54
C LEU A 86 -8.96 9.53 -6.89
N LYS A 87 -10.13 8.98 -7.21
CA LYS A 87 -10.87 9.27 -8.45
C LYS A 87 -11.82 10.47 -8.34
N GLY A 88 -11.88 11.13 -7.18
CA GLY A 88 -12.83 12.22 -6.92
C GLY A 88 -14.30 11.77 -6.94
N GLN A 89 -14.57 10.47 -6.73
CA GLN A 89 -15.91 9.89 -6.72
C GLN A 89 -16.59 10.01 -5.35
N THR A 90 -15.80 10.21 -4.30
CA THR A 90 -16.26 10.46 -2.94
C THR A 90 -15.35 11.49 -2.26
N THR A 91 -15.85 12.15 -1.22
CA THR A 91 -15.09 13.09 -0.40
C THR A 91 -14.77 12.45 0.95
N GLU A 92 -13.65 12.84 1.56
CA GLU A 92 -13.28 12.44 2.92
C GLU A 92 -14.46 12.64 3.90
N CYS A 93 -14.81 11.60 4.65
CA CYS A 93 -15.77 11.72 5.74
C CYS A 93 -15.13 12.51 6.89
N GLY A 94 -15.27 13.84 6.81
CA GLY A 94 -14.79 14.79 7.81
C GLY A 94 -15.21 16.25 7.57
N ARG A 95 -15.95 16.53 6.49
CA ARG A 95 -16.65 17.82 6.35
C ARG A 95 -18.04 17.72 6.95
N ASN A 96 -18.23 18.37 8.10
CA ASN A 96 -19.55 18.84 8.49
C ASN A 96 -19.95 19.93 7.49
N ASP A 97 -20.62 19.57 6.39
CA ASP A 97 -21.15 20.51 5.41
C ASP A 97 -22.45 21.22 5.90
N ASP A 98 -22.57 21.45 7.22
CA ASP A 98 -23.72 22.12 7.85
C ASP A 98 -23.44 23.57 8.30
N GLU A 99 -22.28 24.17 7.98
CA GLU A 99 -21.96 25.54 8.43
C GLU A 99 -22.06 26.66 7.38
N ILE A 100 -22.60 26.39 6.18
CA ILE A 100 -22.94 27.47 5.23
C ILE A 100 -24.30 27.22 4.57
N ARG A 101 -25.37 27.50 5.30
CA ARG A 101 -26.67 27.93 4.75
C ARG A 101 -27.29 29.00 5.63
#